data_AF-A0A2E3UC11-F1
#
_entry.id   AF-A0A2E3UC11-F1
#
_cell.length_a   1.000
_cell.length_b   1.000
_cell.length_c   1.000
_cell.angle_alpha   90.00
_cell.angle_beta   90.00
_cell.angle_gamma   90.00
#
_symmetry.space_group_name_H-M   'P 1'
#
loop_
_entity.id
_entity.type
_entity.pdbx_description
1 polymer ?
#
loop_
_entity_poly.entity_id
_entity_poly.type
_entity_poly.pdbx_seq_one_letter_code
_entity_poly.pdbx_strand_id
1 'polypeptide(L)'
;MTDILEPVFTHKEPGPFFSASEAAARIAETGEEKGPVATQLRTLAQRRLVQVRGTRGSGRTASNLYAPADLAVASIMRTLIHMGVADNEVLRAASLACYSWREGDDIAKGFAHPMTAALASFIQLGEAWTFRMDLDFNATTGRRFFVARLYNPETSAFPEREDPTTVPMATITIPVLRFVPRVLVDTSGMN
;
A
#
# COMPACT_ATOMS: atom_id res chain seq x y z
N MET A 1 -2.62 2.26 -32.75
CA MET A 1 -2.78 1.16 -31.77
C MET A 1 -3.32 1.77 -30.51
N THR A 2 -4.61 1.61 -30.29
CA THR A 2 -5.29 2.11 -29.10
C THR A 2 -5.08 1.04 -28.04
N ASP A 3 -4.04 1.17 -27.21
CA ASP A 3 -3.91 0.38 -25.99
C ASP A 3 -5.06 0.79 -25.08
N ILE A 4 -6.14 0.01 -25.16
CA ILE A 4 -7.18 -0.01 -24.14
C ILE A 4 -6.49 -0.62 -22.93
N LEU A 5 -5.90 0.24 -22.09
CA LEU A 5 -5.56 -0.11 -20.72
C LEU A 5 -6.84 -0.71 -20.11
N GLU A 6 -6.91 -2.04 -20.04
CA GLU A 6 -7.86 -2.68 -19.13
C GLU A 6 -7.72 -1.94 -17.81
N PRO A 7 -8.81 -1.40 -17.23
CA PRO A 7 -8.69 -0.72 -15.96
C PRO A 7 -8.13 -1.74 -14.98
N VAL A 8 -6.87 -1.55 -14.58
CA VAL A 8 -6.05 -2.37 -13.65
C VAL A 8 -6.74 -2.56 -12.27
N PHE A 9 -7.97 -2.08 -12.11
CA PHE A 9 -8.67 -1.86 -10.87
C PHE A 9 -10.12 -2.40 -10.86
N THR A 10 -10.57 -3.13 -11.90
CA THR A 10 -11.93 -3.72 -11.95
C THR A 10 -12.04 -5.14 -11.36
N HIS A 11 -11.00 -5.63 -10.68
CA HIS A 11 -11.05 -6.95 -10.05
C HIS A 11 -11.85 -6.92 -8.74
N LYS A 12 -12.48 -8.05 -8.42
CA LYS A 12 -13.16 -8.25 -7.15
C LYS A 12 -12.13 -8.48 -6.05
N GLU A 13 -12.13 -7.62 -5.03
CA GLU A 13 -11.28 -7.81 -3.84
C GLU A 13 -11.88 -8.88 -2.91
N PRO A 14 -11.04 -9.72 -2.28
CA PRO A 14 -11.50 -10.66 -1.26
C PRO A 14 -11.81 -9.94 0.05
N GLY A 15 -12.75 -10.52 0.82
CA GLY A 15 -13.10 -10.06 2.16
C GLY A 15 -14.17 -8.97 2.22
N PRO A 16 -14.47 -8.45 3.42
CA PRO A 16 -15.48 -7.42 3.64
C PRO A 16 -15.00 -6.05 3.17
N PHE A 17 -15.95 -5.16 2.85
CA PHE A 17 -15.68 -3.76 2.57
C PHE A 17 -15.97 -2.89 3.79
N PHE A 18 -15.05 -1.96 4.06
CA PHE A 18 -15.12 -1.04 5.19
C PHE A 18 -15.39 0.39 4.72
N SER A 19 -16.31 1.08 5.38
CA SER A 19 -16.44 2.53 5.32
C SER A 19 -15.18 3.23 5.84
N ALA A 20 -15.03 4.53 5.57
CA ALA A 20 -13.88 5.29 6.07
C ALA A 20 -13.73 5.26 7.60
N SER A 21 -14.85 5.24 8.35
CA SER A 21 -14.83 5.16 9.82
C SER A 21 -14.43 3.77 10.32
N GLU A 22 -14.95 2.71 9.70
CA GLU A 22 -14.58 1.33 10.03
C GLU A 22 -13.11 1.07 9.68
N ALA A 23 -12.66 1.55 8.51
CA ALA A 23 -11.28 1.47 8.09
C ALA A 23 -10.34 2.21 9.04
N ALA A 24 -10.70 3.43 9.45
CA ALA A 24 -9.93 4.21 10.41
C ALA A 24 -9.81 3.51 11.78
N ALA A 25 -10.89 2.88 12.26
CA ALA A 25 -10.86 2.12 13.50
C ALA A 25 -9.88 0.94 13.46
N ARG A 26 -9.67 0.35 12.27
CA ARG A 26 -8.74 -0.77 12.06
C ARG A 26 -7.30 -0.31 11.91
N ILE A 27 -7.03 0.82 11.24
CA ILE A 27 -5.66 1.25 10.95
C ILE A 27 -5.09 2.25 11.96
N ALA A 28 -5.91 2.81 12.85
CA ALA A 28 -5.45 3.69 13.91
C ALA A 28 -4.48 2.96 14.87
N GLU A 29 -3.39 3.62 15.23
CA GLU A 29 -2.47 3.14 16.26
C GLU A 29 -3.03 3.43 17.67
N THR A 30 -2.47 2.75 18.68
CA THR A 30 -2.86 2.98 20.07
C THR A 30 -2.63 4.45 20.44
N GLY A 31 -3.69 5.12 20.90
CA GLY A 31 -3.67 6.53 21.25
C GLY A 31 -4.00 7.48 20.10
N GLU A 32 -4.18 6.99 18.87
CA GLU A 32 -4.64 7.83 17.76
C GLU A 32 -6.15 8.03 17.77
N GLU A 33 -6.58 9.27 17.52
CA GLU A 33 -7.98 9.58 17.29
C GLU A 33 -8.44 9.09 15.91
N LYS A 34 -9.53 8.31 15.89
CA LYS A 34 -10.08 7.71 14.65
C LYS A 34 -10.57 8.74 13.63
N GLY A 35 -11.01 9.92 14.08
CA GLY A 35 -11.48 11.00 13.23
C GLY A 35 -10.40 11.54 12.27
N PRO A 36 -9.25 12.02 12.80
CA PRO A 36 -8.09 12.38 12.01
C PRO A 36 -7.61 11.28 11.05
N VAL A 37 -7.58 10.01 11.50
CA VAL A 37 -7.20 8.86 10.65
C VAL A 37 -8.16 8.69 9.48
N ALA A 38 -9.48 8.80 9.71
CA ALA A 38 -10.47 8.73 8.64
C ALA A 38 -10.32 9.88 7.63
N THR A 39 -10.01 11.09 8.11
CA THR A 39 -9.72 12.25 7.25
C THR A 39 -8.49 12.00 6.39
N GLN A 40 -7.39 11.52 7.00
CA GLN A 40 -6.16 11.19 6.29
C GLN A 40 -6.41 10.12 5.21
N LEU A 41 -7.18 9.07 5.53
CA LEU A 41 -7.57 8.03 4.56
C LEU A 41 -8.34 8.61 3.37
N ARG A 42 -9.28 9.52 3.60
CA ARG A 42 -10.00 10.21 2.51
C ARG A 42 -9.06 11.06 1.66
N THR A 43 -8.11 11.76 2.28
CA THR A 43 -7.10 12.55 1.55
C THR A 43 -6.20 11.67 0.69
N LEU A 44 -5.76 10.51 1.21
CA LEU A 44 -4.97 9.54 0.43
C LEU A 44 -5.77 9.02 -0.78
N ALA A 45 -7.06 8.72 -0.59
CA ALA A 45 -7.94 8.30 -1.66
C ALA A 45 -8.16 9.40 -2.71
N GLN A 46 -8.40 10.65 -2.30
CA GLN A 46 -8.53 11.80 -3.20
C GLN A 46 -7.26 12.02 -4.05
N ARG A 47 -6.08 11.77 -3.47
CA ARG A 47 -4.78 11.82 -4.15
C ARG A 47 -4.48 10.59 -5.02
N ARG A 48 -5.40 9.61 -5.07
CA ARG A 48 -5.25 8.31 -5.77
C ARG A 48 -4.05 7.50 -5.28
N LEU A 49 -3.72 7.61 -4.00
CA LEU A 49 -2.67 6.81 -3.33
C LEU A 49 -3.23 5.56 -2.62
N VAL A 50 -4.55 5.53 -2.41
CA VAL A 50 -5.29 4.40 -1.86
C VAL A 50 -6.56 4.24 -2.70
N GLN A 51 -6.89 3.01 -3.08
CA GLN A 51 -8.03 2.75 -3.95
C GLN A 51 -9.35 2.77 -3.17
N VAL A 52 -10.40 3.26 -3.84
CA VAL A 52 -11.79 3.21 -3.36
C VAL A 52 -12.52 2.17 -4.20
N ARG A 53 -13.15 1.19 -3.55
CA ARG A 53 -13.81 0.05 -4.21
C ARG A 53 -15.28 0.29 -4.53
N GLY A 54 -15.84 1.35 -3.99
CA GLY A 54 -17.21 1.76 -4.23
C GLY A 54 -17.67 2.75 -3.18
N THR A 55 -18.98 2.94 -3.13
CA THR A 55 -19.61 3.85 -2.17
C THR A 55 -20.85 3.20 -1.55
N ARG A 56 -21.08 3.44 -0.26
CA ARG A 56 -22.30 3.05 0.46
C ARG A 56 -23.17 4.28 0.69
N GLY A 57 -24.45 4.20 0.33
CA GLY A 57 -25.39 5.33 0.38
C GLY A 57 -25.43 6.12 -0.93
N SER A 58 -26.12 7.26 -0.93
CA SER A 58 -26.30 8.12 -2.10
C SER A 58 -25.99 9.60 -1.79
N GLY A 59 -25.68 10.37 -2.84
CA GLY A 59 -25.45 11.81 -2.75
C GLY A 59 -24.18 12.20 -2.00
N ARG A 60 -24.18 13.41 -1.43
CA ARG A 60 -23.02 14.02 -0.73
C ARG A 60 -22.60 13.25 0.53
N THR A 61 -23.47 12.40 1.05
CA THR A 61 -23.27 11.59 2.26
C THR A 61 -22.78 10.17 1.97
N ALA A 62 -22.56 9.82 0.70
CA ALA A 62 -22.06 8.51 0.34
C ALA A 62 -20.66 8.27 0.96
N SER A 63 -20.48 7.15 1.65
CA SER A 63 -19.20 6.78 2.23
C SER A 63 -18.41 5.93 1.23
N ASN A 64 -17.16 6.29 0.99
CA ASN A 64 -16.19 5.43 0.30
C ASN A 64 -16.07 4.08 1.03
N LEU A 65 -15.90 3.03 0.24
CA LEU A 65 -15.67 1.66 0.68
C LEU A 65 -14.24 1.22 0.31
N TYR A 66 -13.60 0.53 1.23
CA TYR A 66 -12.21 0.10 1.14
C TYR A 66 -12.10 -1.41 1.43
N ALA A 67 -11.28 -2.12 0.67
CA ALA A 67 -10.98 -3.53 0.92
C ALA A 67 -9.81 -3.70 1.91
N PRO A 68 -9.59 -4.90 2.49
CA PRO A 68 -8.46 -5.17 3.38
C PRO A 68 -7.11 -4.75 2.80
N ALA A 69 -6.87 -5.00 1.51
CA ALA A 69 -5.66 -4.55 0.83
C ALA A 69 -5.48 -3.03 0.88
N ASP A 70 -6.55 -2.27 0.67
CA ASP A 70 -6.50 -0.80 0.65
C ASP A 70 -6.17 -0.24 2.05
N LEU A 71 -6.64 -0.91 3.12
CA LEU A 71 -6.27 -0.57 4.49
C LEU A 71 -4.78 -0.85 4.76
N ALA A 72 -4.24 -1.95 4.23
CA ALA A 72 -2.82 -2.26 4.35
C ALA A 72 -1.95 -1.24 3.58
N VAL A 73 -2.33 -0.87 2.36
CA VAL A 73 -1.66 0.20 1.61
C VAL A 73 -1.76 1.54 2.34
N ALA A 74 -2.94 1.89 2.86
CA ALA A 74 -3.12 3.09 3.66
C ALA A 74 -2.17 3.10 4.86
N SER A 75 -1.99 1.97 5.54
CA SER A 75 -1.07 1.86 6.69
C SER A 75 0.39 2.11 6.30
N ILE A 76 0.84 1.61 5.14
CA ILE A 76 2.16 1.91 4.58
C ILE A 76 2.27 3.41 4.28
N MET A 77 1.29 4.00 3.59
CA MET A 77 1.31 5.43 3.25
C MET A 77 1.35 6.31 4.49
N ARG A 78 0.57 5.98 5.52
CA ARG A 78 0.59 6.68 6.81
C ARG A 78 1.95 6.57 7.49
N THR A 79 2.56 5.39 7.48
CA THR A 79 3.91 5.17 8.03
C THR A 79 4.93 6.05 7.32
N LEU A 80 4.90 6.12 5.99
CA LEU A 80 5.79 6.99 5.21
C LEU A 80 5.60 8.47 5.57
N ILE A 81 4.36 8.92 5.68
CA ILE A 81 4.04 10.31 6.04
C ILE A 81 4.54 10.62 7.47
N HIS A 82 4.36 9.70 8.42
CA HIS A 82 4.86 9.88 9.79
C HIS A 82 6.40 9.89 9.87
N MET A 83 7.08 9.23 8.93
CA MET A 83 8.54 9.32 8.76
C MET A 83 9.00 10.61 8.06
N GLY A 84 8.08 11.52 7.74
CA GLY A 84 8.39 12.80 7.09
C GLY A 84 8.43 12.75 5.56
N VAL A 85 8.01 11.65 4.93
CA VAL A 85 7.92 11.56 3.47
C VAL A 85 6.72 12.38 2.99
N ALA A 86 6.99 13.60 2.52
CA ALA A 86 5.98 14.52 1.97
C ALA A 86 5.97 14.56 0.43
N ASP A 87 7.01 14.04 -0.22
CA ASP A 87 7.16 14.09 -1.68
C ASP A 87 6.07 13.25 -2.38
N ASN A 88 5.31 13.89 -3.26
CA ASN A 88 4.21 13.26 -3.99
C ASN A 88 4.67 12.16 -4.94
N GLU A 89 5.83 12.30 -5.57
CA GLU A 89 6.35 11.31 -6.51
C GLU A 89 6.75 10.04 -5.77
N VAL A 90 7.42 10.20 -4.63
CA VAL A 90 7.82 9.11 -3.75
C VAL A 90 6.59 8.35 -3.23
N LEU A 91 5.56 9.08 -2.76
CA LEU A 91 4.32 8.44 -2.29
C LEU A 91 3.56 7.73 -3.41
N ARG A 92 3.56 8.27 -4.63
CA ARG A 92 2.96 7.59 -5.79
C ARG A 92 3.70 6.31 -6.15
N ALA A 93 5.03 6.33 -6.11
CA ALA A 93 5.85 5.15 -6.35
C ALA A 93 5.59 4.05 -5.32
N ALA A 94 5.49 4.45 -4.05
CA ALA A 94 5.16 3.55 -2.96
C ALA A 94 3.75 2.94 -3.11
N SER A 95 2.75 3.75 -3.46
CA SER A 95 1.40 3.29 -3.79
C SER A 95 1.41 2.31 -4.97
N LEU A 96 2.10 2.65 -6.06
CA LEU A 96 2.16 1.80 -7.25
C LEU A 96 2.82 0.46 -6.94
N ALA A 97 3.90 0.45 -6.16
CA ALA A 97 4.57 -0.78 -5.74
C ALA A 97 3.68 -1.71 -4.89
N CYS A 98 2.63 -1.19 -4.26
CA CYS A 98 1.66 -2.00 -3.52
C CYS A 98 0.53 -2.54 -4.40
N TYR A 99 0.24 -1.89 -5.53
CA TYR A 99 -0.92 -2.18 -6.39
C TYR A 99 -0.58 -2.73 -7.77
N SER A 100 0.68 -2.66 -8.22
CA SER A 100 1.09 -3.13 -9.53
C SER A 100 2.23 -4.11 -9.40
N TRP A 101 2.07 -5.25 -10.06
CA TRP A 101 3.18 -6.14 -10.37
C TRP A 101 4.16 -5.46 -11.32
N ARG A 102 5.43 -5.82 -11.21
CA ARG A 102 6.49 -5.49 -12.16
C ARG A 102 6.71 -6.69 -13.09
N GLU A 103 7.26 -6.40 -14.26
CA GLU A 103 7.78 -7.43 -15.14
C GLU A 103 8.87 -8.23 -14.40
N GLY A 104 8.74 -9.57 -14.39
CA GLY A 104 9.65 -10.46 -13.66
C GLY A 104 9.32 -10.68 -12.17
N ASP A 105 8.22 -10.14 -11.65
CA ASP A 105 7.68 -10.60 -10.36
C ASP A 105 7.16 -12.05 -10.54
N ASP A 106 7.95 -13.04 -10.10
CA ASP A 106 7.68 -14.45 -10.40
C ASP A 106 6.55 -15.07 -9.56
N ILE A 107 5.89 -14.30 -8.69
CA ILE A 107 5.07 -14.87 -7.62
C ILE A 107 3.79 -14.07 -7.46
N ALA A 108 2.73 -14.61 -8.08
CA ALA A 108 1.31 -14.58 -7.70
C ALA A 108 0.38 -14.54 -8.92
N LYS A 109 0.57 -15.43 -9.92
CA LYS A 109 -0.25 -15.50 -11.16
C LYS A 109 -1.77 -15.74 -10.96
N GLY A 110 -2.29 -15.68 -9.74
CA GLY A 110 -3.71 -15.77 -9.41
C GLY A 110 -4.27 -14.55 -8.65
N PHE A 111 -3.45 -13.58 -8.26
CA PHE A 111 -3.91 -12.39 -7.52
C PHE A 111 -3.79 -11.12 -8.36
N ALA A 112 -4.80 -10.26 -8.24
CA ALA A 112 -4.88 -9.05 -9.06
C ALA A 112 -3.76 -8.03 -8.76
N HIS A 113 -3.24 -7.97 -7.52
CA HIS A 113 -2.13 -7.07 -7.17
C HIS A 113 -1.30 -7.56 -5.97
N PRO A 114 -0.09 -7.00 -5.76
CA PRO A 114 0.87 -7.44 -4.74
C PRO A 114 0.34 -7.42 -3.31
N MET A 115 -0.43 -6.39 -2.92
CA MET A 115 -0.91 -6.31 -1.54
C MET A 115 -1.92 -7.42 -1.23
N THR A 116 -2.77 -7.82 -2.18
CA THR A 116 -3.71 -8.93 -1.96
C THR A 116 -2.96 -10.26 -1.87
N ALA A 117 -1.93 -10.46 -2.70
CA ALA A 117 -1.06 -11.63 -2.58
C ALA A 117 -0.35 -11.67 -1.22
N ALA A 118 0.23 -10.54 -0.77
CA ALA A 118 0.89 -10.43 0.52
C ALA A 118 -0.03 -10.80 1.69
N LEU A 119 -1.25 -10.26 1.71
CA LEU A 119 -2.23 -10.57 2.74
C LEU A 119 -2.67 -12.04 2.69
N ALA A 120 -2.96 -12.57 1.50
CA ALA A 120 -3.41 -13.95 1.33
C ALA A 120 -2.32 -14.96 1.72
N SER A 121 -1.09 -14.77 1.24
CA SER A 121 0.07 -15.61 1.57
C SER A 121 0.35 -15.60 3.07
N PHE A 122 0.25 -14.45 3.74
CA PHE A 122 0.41 -14.42 5.18
C PHE A 122 -0.67 -15.24 5.91
N ILE A 123 -1.95 -15.07 5.55
CA ILE A 123 -3.05 -15.79 6.19
C ILE A 123 -2.94 -17.30 5.98
N GLN A 124 -2.60 -17.72 4.76
CA GLN A 124 -2.63 -19.13 4.37
C GLN A 124 -1.34 -19.87 4.73
N LEU A 125 -0.19 -19.22 4.58
CA LEU A 125 1.13 -19.84 4.63
C LEU A 125 2.03 -19.23 5.72
N GLY A 126 1.64 -18.12 6.34
CA GLY A 126 2.46 -17.42 7.32
C GLY A 126 3.62 -16.62 6.72
N GLU A 127 3.64 -16.42 5.39
CA GLU A 127 4.74 -15.75 4.69
C GLU A 127 4.86 -14.26 5.04
N ALA A 128 6.10 -13.81 5.27
CA ALA A 128 6.40 -12.45 5.67
C ALA A 128 6.72 -11.55 4.46
N TRP A 129 5.74 -10.80 3.98
CA TRP A 129 5.97 -9.82 2.92
C TRP A 129 6.52 -8.49 3.46
N THR A 130 7.35 -7.84 2.65
CA THR A 130 8.04 -6.60 2.99
C THR A 130 7.83 -5.56 1.90
N PHE A 131 7.40 -4.38 2.29
CA PHE A 131 7.54 -3.18 1.47
C PHE A 131 8.92 -2.58 1.69
N ARG A 132 9.69 -2.37 0.63
CA ARG A 132 10.95 -1.64 0.68
C ARG A 132 10.96 -0.52 -0.36
N MET A 133 11.52 0.61 0.02
CA MET A 133 11.77 1.73 -0.84
C MET A 133 13.19 2.27 -0.63
N ASP A 134 13.98 2.27 -1.70
CA ASP A 134 15.30 2.90 -1.74
C ASP A 134 15.17 4.24 -2.44
N LEU A 135 15.73 5.28 -1.83
CA LEU A 135 15.86 6.62 -2.39
C LEU A 135 17.34 6.88 -2.63
N ASP A 136 17.67 7.16 -3.88
CA ASP A 136 19.03 7.38 -4.33
C ASP A 136 19.14 8.75 -5.02
N PHE A 137 20.36 9.28 -5.05
CA PHE A 137 20.69 10.55 -5.68
C PHE A 137 21.87 10.37 -6.62
N ASN A 138 21.72 10.77 -7.88
CA ASN A 138 22.83 10.76 -8.82
C ASN A 138 23.64 12.04 -8.64
N ALA A 139 24.87 11.89 -8.14
CA ALA A 139 25.74 13.01 -7.80
C ALA A 139 26.15 13.86 -9.02
N THR A 140 26.19 13.25 -10.20
CA THR A 140 26.59 13.91 -11.45
C THR A 140 25.47 14.76 -12.04
N THR A 141 24.24 14.24 -12.03
CA THR A 141 23.08 14.88 -12.68
C THR A 141 22.19 15.66 -11.72
N GLY A 142 22.38 15.48 -10.40
CA GLY A 142 21.52 16.06 -9.38
C GLY A 142 20.11 15.44 -9.32
N ARG A 143 19.87 14.35 -10.05
CA ARG A 143 18.55 13.70 -10.13
C ARG A 143 18.33 12.75 -8.96
N ARG A 144 17.09 12.71 -8.47
CA ARG A 144 16.62 11.76 -7.46
C ARG A 144 16.02 10.54 -8.15
N PHE A 145 16.33 9.37 -7.62
CA PHE A 145 15.81 8.09 -8.07
C PHE A 145 15.14 7.42 -6.88
N PHE A 146 14.07 6.68 -7.14
CA PHE A 146 13.42 5.88 -6.12
C PHE A 146 13.00 4.55 -6.72
N VAL A 147 13.23 3.49 -5.95
CA VAL A 147 12.78 2.14 -6.28
C VAL A 147 11.94 1.67 -5.12
N ALA A 148 10.67 1.38 -5.35
CA ALA A 148 9.77 0.81 -4.35
C ALA A 148 9.28 -0.56 -4.83
N ARG A 149 9.24 -1.54 -3.93
CA ARG A 149 8.73 -2.89 -4.19
C ARG A 149 8.06 -3.47 -2.96
N LEU A 150 6.95 -4.15 -3.16
CA LEU A 150 6.36 -5.07 -2.20
C LEU A 150 6.72 -6.50 -2.61
N TYR A 151 7.46 -7.23 -1.78
CA TYR A 151 7.99 -8.54 -2.13
C TYR A 151 8.07 -9.48 -0.93
N ASN A 152 8.11 -10.79 -1.19
CA ASN A 152 8.49 -11.79 -0.22
C ASN A 152 10.01 -11.97 -0.26
N PRO A 153 10.76 -11.65 0.82
CA PRO A 153 12.22 -11.72 0.85
C PRO A 153 12.77 -13.15 0.81
N GLU A 154 11.96 -14.16 1.08
CA GLU A 154 12.39 -15.57 1.02
C GLU A 154 12.39 -16.11 -0.41
N THR A 155 11.56 -15.53 -1.27
CA THR A 155 11.30 -16.05 -2.62
C THR A 155 11.67 -15.07 -3.72
N SER A 156 12.00 -13.82 -3.38
CA SER A 156 12.38 -12.78 -4.34
C SER A 156 13.39 -11.82 -3.72
N ALA A 157 14.36 -11.38 -4.52
CA ALA A 157 15.30 -10.34 -4.11
C ALA A 157 14.73 -8.95 -4.39
N PHE A 158 15.11 -7.97 -3.55
CA PHE A 158 14.94 -6.57 -3.92
C PHE A 158 15.91 -6.26 -5.07
N PRO A 159 15.49 -5.52 -6.11
CA PRO A 159 16.37 -5.24 -7.24
C PRO A 159 17.64 -4.52 -6.79
N GLU A 160 18.77 -4.94 -7.36
CA GLU A 160 20.05 -4.25 -7.16
C GLU A 160 20.03 -2.89 -7.86
N ARG A 161 20.89 -1.98 -7.39
CA ARG A 161 21.04 -0.68 -8.04
C ARG A 161 21.69 -0.85 -9.41
N GLU A 162 21.07 -0.29 -10.44
CA GLU A 162 21.57 -0.39 -11.82
C GLU A 162 22.68 0.64 -12.12
N ASP A 163 22.65 1.82 -11.47
CA ASP A 163 23.57 2.93 -11.77
C ASP A 163 24.62 3.12 -10.66
N PRO A 164 25.91 2.82 -10.92
CA PRO A 164 26.99 2.98 -9.92
C PRO A 164 27.26 4.44 -9.55
N THR A 165 26.73 5.42 -10.31
CA THR A 165 26.87 6.85 -10.00
C THR A 165 25.80 7.36 -9.04
N THR A 166 24.88 6.50 -8.62
CA THR A 166 23.87 6.80 -7.60
C THR A 166 24.42 6.59 -6.19
N VAL A 167 24.09 7.53 -5.30
CA VAL A 167 24.45 7.50 -3.88
C VAL A 167 23.18 7.24 -3.07
N PRO A 168 23.19 6.27 -2.12
CA PRO A 168 22.07 6.05 -1.22
C PRO A 168 21.77 7.28 -0.37
N MET A 169 20.52 7.71 -0.37
CA MET A 169 20.04 8.71 0.59
C MET A 169 19.32 8.07 1.76
N ALA A 170 18.39 7.16 1.48
CA ALA A 170 17.59 6.50 2.50
C ALA A 170 17.04 5.16 1.99
N THR A 171 16.90 4.20 2.90
CA THR A 171 16.15 2.97 2.67
C THR A 171 15.07 2.88 3.73
N ILE A 172 13.83 2.69 3.29
CA ILE A 172 12.67 2.51 4.17
C ILE A 172 12.15 1.11 3.96
N THR A 173 12.09 0.33 5.04
CA THR A 173 11.60 -1.05 5.04
C THR A 173 10.44 -1.17 6.03
N ILE A 174 9.30 -1.66 5.55
CA ILE A 174 8.06 -1.80 6.32
C ILE A 174 7.57 -3.24 6.17
N PRO A 175 7.64 -4.06 7.25
CA PRO A 175 7.05 -5.39 7.26
C PRO A 175 5.51 -5.30 7.16
N VAL A 176 4.90 -6.01 6.22
CA VAL A 176 3.44 -6.01 6.03
C VAL A 176 2.72 -6.64 7.22
N LEU A 177 3.37 -7.60 7.88
CA LEU A 177 2.88 -8.30 9.07
C LEU A 177 2.36 -7.37 10.17
N ARG A 178 2.94 -6.18 10.30
CA ARG A 178 2.53 -5.17 11.28
C ARG A 178 1.06 -4.77 11.14
N PHE A 179 0.50 -4.90 9.94
CA PHE A 179 -0.84 -4.42 9.63
C PHE A 179 -1.88 -5.54 9.63
N VAL A 180 -1.47 -6.79 9.40
CA VAL A 180 -2.40 -7.89 9.10
C VAL A 180 -3.38 -8.20 10.23
N PRO A 181 -2.95 -8.33 11.50
CA PRO A 181 -3.88 -8.58 12.60
C PRO A 181 -4.92 -7.47 12.74
N ARG A 182 -4.53 -6.21 12.53
CA ARG A 182 -5.41 -5.05 12.67
C ARG A 182 -6.41 -4.91 11.53
N VAL A 183 -5.99 -5.28 10.32
CA VAL A 183 -6.84 -5.25 9.12
C VAL A 183 -7.86 -6.39 9.15
N LEU A 184 -7.48 -7.58 9.61
CA LEU A 184 -8.29 -8.79 9.46
C LEU A 184 -9.08 -9.20 10.70
N VAL A 185 -8.59 -8.91 11.91
CA VAL A 185 -9.28 -9.32 13.15
C VAL A 185 -10.40 -8.33 13.45
N ASP A 186 -11.58 -8.85 13.78
CA ASP A 186 -12.70 -8.01 14.19
C ASP A 186 -12.48 -7.50 15.62
N THR A 187 -12.21 -6.20 15.78
CA THR A 187 -11.97 -5.59 17.10
C THR A 187 -13.27 -5.30 17.86
N SER A 188 -14.43 -5.69 17.31
CA SER A 188 -15.77 -5.48 17.91
C SER A 188 -15.98 -6.16 19.27
N GLY A 189 -15.08 -7.04 19.71
CA GLY A 189 -15.24 -7.86 20.93
C GLY A 189 -14.24 -7.59 22.05
N MET A 190 -13.38 -6.57 21.97
CA MET A 190 -12.42 -6.22 23.04
C MET A 190 -12.82 -4.90 23.70
N ASN A 191 -13.80 -4.97 24.61
CA ASN A 191 -14.10 -3.93 25.61
C ASN A 191 -13.99 -4.56 26.99
#